data_AF-A0A371XSY6-F1
#
_entry.id   AF-A0A371XSY6-F1
#
_cell.length_a   1.000
_cell.length_b   1.000
_cell.length_c   1.000
_cell.angle_alpha   90.00
_cell.angle_beta   90.00
_cell.angle_gamma   90.00
#
_symmetry.space_group_name_H-M   'P 1'
#
loop_
_entity.id
_entity.type
_entity.pdbx_description
1 polymer ?
#
loop_
_entity_poly.entity_id
_entity_poly.type
_entity_poly.pdbx_seq_one_letter_code
_entity_poly.pdbx_strand_id
1 'polypeptide(L)'
;MTAQARKPLSKVQVIVLSAAFVPMLATGAFGGIGTYSNISRAYGKGTALGAVAAGEGATAVLALVLLGLTMLGQSSPRIVRLGLWALPAAASAMAAMAADDPGTTVIYAITPMGMCVSAEGIAFLARRIAVHTSGRDAEGERRAVEVVQRLAYHRARAANHPDAKMRKRSDRASWRLARKVGSGDAALGSALLDVQRQRVTVGADAALGAMFHLIPDALPAPGANAEESTETMRIRSTADLPESTSAAITANPIVLPSPVAVGFLKSTVEAKHVPAIESVPVRPIEKRTAPAESTRPRRATGRVPEVARSGRPKRTAAELLDEARAVTADWPDVKLTAEGIRLAVHTSPKNARTLREALRAERAEAA
;
A
#
# COMPACT_ATOMS: atom_id res chain seq x y z
N MET A 1 -11.71 -8.51 22.72
CA MET A 1 -11.84 -7.77 21.45
C MET A 1 -13.31 -7.45 21.27
N THR A 2 -13.72 -6.21 21.56
CA THR A 2 -15.11 -5.78 21.35
C THR A 2 -15.40 -5.81 19.85
N ALA A 3 -16.46 -6.52 19.46
CA ALA A 3 -16.92 -6.54 18.08
C ALA A 3 -17.26 -5.10 17.67
N GLN A 4 -16.43 -4.50 16.82
CA GLN A 4 -16.70 -3.18 16.28
C GLN A 4 -18.06 -3.26 15.57
N ALA A 5 -19.05 -2.55 16.10
CA ALA A 5 -20.40 -2.55 15.55
C ALA A 5 -20.34 -2.10 14.08
N ARG A 6 -20.85 -2.94 13.17
CA ARG A 6 -20.90 -2.63 11.74
C ARG A 6 -21.62 -1.30 11.56
N LYS A 7 -21.00 -0.34 10.88
CA LYS A 7 -21.60 0.99 10.69
C LYS A 7 -22.52 0.96 9.46
N PRO A 8 -23.85 1.11 9.62
CA PRO A 8 -24.75 1.13 8.48
C PRO A 8 -24.55 2.40 7.65
N LEU A 9 -24.83 2.31 6.34
CA LEU A 9 -24.85 3.48 5.47
C LEU A 9 -26.01 4.40 5.87
N SER A 10 -25.81 5.72 5.76
CA SER A 10 -26.90 6.68 5.97
C SER A 10 -27.90 6.64 4.81
N LYS A 11 -29.15 7.05 5.06
CA LYS A 11 -30.18 7.15 4.01
C LYS A 11 -29.71 8.04 2.84
N VAL A 12 -29.04 9.14 3.16
CA VAL A 12 -28.46 10.05 2.15
C VAL A 12 -27.39 9.36 1.32
N GLN A 13 -26.49 8.58 1.94
CA GLN A 13 -25.47 7.82 1.21
C GLN A 13 -26.10 6.78 0.29
N VAL A 14 -27.13 6.07 0.75
CA VAL A 14 -27.86 5.08 -0.08
C VAL A 14 -28.50 5.74 -1.29
N ILE A 15 -29.13 6.91 -1.12
CA ILE A 15 -29.76 7.66 -2.21
C ILE A 15 -28.71 8.10 -3.24
N VAL A 16 -27.61 8.71 -2.78
CA VAL A 16 -26.53 9.19 -3.66
C VAL A 16 -25.88 8.02 -4.41
N LEU A 17 -25.64 6.90 -3.72
CA LEU A 17 -25.11 5.69 -4.35
C LEU A 17 -26.06 5.11 -5.39
N SER A 18 -27.34 4.99 -5.07
CA SER A 18 -28.34 4.48 -6.01
C SER A 18 -28.45 5.37 -7.24
N ALA A 19 -28.45 6.70 -7.05
CA ALA A 19 -28.47 7.67 -8.15
C ALA A 19 -27.21 7.58 -9.05
N ALA A 20 -26.06 7.20 -8.50
CA ALA A 20 -24.85 6.98 -9.28
C ALA A 20 -24.84 5.63 -10.03
N PHE A 21 -25.41 4.58 -9.45
CA PHE A 21 -25.39 3.22 -10.01
C PHE A 21 -26.45 2.99 -11.08
N VAL A 22 -27.67 3.50 -10.89
CA VAL A 22 -28.80 3.23 -11.79
C VAL A 22 -28.54 3.66 -13.24
N PRO A 23 -28.04 4.87 -13.53
CA PRO A 23 -27.74 5.29 -14.90
C PRO A 23 -26.67 4.40 -15.55
N MET A 24 -25.68 3.94 -14.77
CA MET A 24 -24.62 3.10 -15.30
C MET A 24 -25.11 1.69 -15.65
N LEU A 25 -25.97 1.11 -14.81
CA LEU A 25 -26.59 -0.20 -15.08
C LEU A 25 -27.50 -0.10 -16.31
N ALA A 26 -28.28 0.97 -16.42
CA ALA A 26 -29.09 1.26 -17.61
C ALA A 26 -28.22 1.38 -18.87
N THR A 27 -27.11 2.13 -18.80
CA THR A 27 -26.18 2.30 -19.94
C THR A 27 -25.58 0.97 -20.37
N GLY A 28 -25.18 0.10 -19.43
CA GLY A 28 -24.68 -1.23 -19.74
C GLY A 28 -25.73 -2.12 -20.42
N ALA A 29 -26.98 -2.09 -19.92
CA ALA A 29 -28.09 -2.85 -20.51
C ALA A 29 -28.43 -2.36 -21.93
N PHE A 30 -28.50 -1.05 -22.14
CA PHE A 30 -28.71 -0.47 -23.47
C PHE A 30 -27.54 -0.75 -24.42
N GLY A 31 -26.31 -0.73 -23.91
CA GLY A 31 -25.11 -1.14 -24.63
C GLY A 31 -25.25 -2.55 -25.19
N GLY A 32 -25.63 -3.51 -24.34
CA GLY A 32 -25.80 -4.90 -24.78
C GLY A 32 -26.95 -5.16 -25.72
N ILE A 33 -28.06 -4.45 -25.55
CA ILE A 33 -29.16 -4.46 -26.53
C ILE A 33 -28.68 -3.91 -27.87
N GLY A 34 -27.89 -2.83 -27.85
CA GLY A 34 -27.28 -2.23 -29.03
C GLY A 34 -26.32 -3.17 -29.75
N THR A 35 -25.37 -3.78 -29.01
CA THR A 35 -24.42 -4.76 -29.54
C THR A 35 -25.14 -5.96 -30.14
N TYR A 36 -26.14 -6.51 -29.45
CA TYR A 36 -26.95 -7.60 -29.98
C TYR A 36 -27.69 -7.21 -31.27
N SER A 37 -28.34 -6.04 -31.29
CA SER A 37 -29.07 -5.53 -32.46
C SER A 37 -28.14 -5.35 -33.67
N ASN A 38 -26.96 -4.78 -33.46
CA ASN A 38 -26.00 -4.53 -34.54
C ASN A 38 -25.44 -5.84 -35.13
N ILE A 39 -24.96 -6.75 -34.26
CA ILE A 39 -24.38 -8.03 -34.71
C ILE A 39 -25.48 -8.92 -35.31
N SER A 40 -26.71 -8.89 -34.77
CA SER A 40 -27.80 -9.72 -35.30
C SER A 40 -28.23 -9.30 -36.69
N ARG A 41 -28.14 -8.00 -37.02
CA ARG A 41 -28.40 -7.48 -38.37
C ARG A 41 -27.31 -7.90 -39.36
N ALA A 42 -26.05 -7.94 -38.94
CA ALA A 42 -24.91 -8.25 -39.82
C ALA A 42 -24.63 -9.76 -39.97
N TYR A 43 -24.77 -10.55 -38.89
CA TYR A 43 -24.29 -11.93 -38.81
C TYR A 43 -25.34 -12.95 -38.31
N GLY A 44 -26.58 -12.50 -38.11
CA GLY A 44 -27.68 -13.33 -37.63
C GLY A 44 -27.76 -13.45 -36.10
N LYS A 45 -28.95 -13.83 -35.60
CA LYS A 45 -29.28 -13.83 -34.17
C LYS A 45 -28.41 -14.78 -33.32
N GLY A 46 -28.04 -15.94 -33.86
CA GLY A 46 -27.22 -16.93 -33.15
C GLY A 46 -25.79 -16.44 -32.89
N THR A 47 -25.15 -15.89 -33.92
CA THR A 47 -23.81 -15.28 -33.83
C THR A 47 -23.81 -14.07 -32.89
N ALA A 48 -24.87 -13.25 -32.95
CA ALA A 48 -25.04 -12.09 -32.08
C ALA A 48 -25.13 -12.46 -30.60
N LEU A 49 -25.91 -13.49 -30.27
CA LEU A 49 -26.03 -13.96 -28.90
C LEU A 49 -24.68 -14.47 -28.37
N GLY A 50 -23.97 -15.26 -29.18
CA GLY A 50 -22.64 -15.76 -28.83
C GLY A 50 -21.61 -14.65 -28.63
N ALA A 51 -21.59 -13.65 -29.52
CA ALA A 51 -20.67 -12.52 -29.45
C ALA A 51 -20.94 -11.62 -28.22
N VAL A 52 -22.21 -11.33 -27.92
CA VAL A 52 -22.58 -10.54 -26.73
C VAL A 52 -22.28 -11.32 -25.45
N ALA A 53 -22.59 -12.62 -25.41
CA ALA A 53 -22.26 -13.46 -24.26
C ALA A 53 -20.74 -13.54 -24.02
N ALA A 54 -19.94 -13.67 -25.09
CA ALA A 54 -18.49 -13.74 -24.99
C ALA A 54 -17.84 -12.39 -24.62
N GLY A 55 -18.34 -11.28 -25.17
CA GLY A 55 -17.81 -9.94 -24.90
C GLY A 55 -18.32 -9.39 -23.56
N GLU A 56 -19.59 -9.00 -23.54
CA GLU A 56 -20.21 -8.31 -22.41
C GLU A 56 -20.51 -9.28 -21.26
N GLY A 57 -20.98 -10.49 -21.57
CA GLY A 57 -21.26 -11.51 -20.55
C GLY A 57 -20.02 -11.88 -19.73
N ALA A 58 -18.86 -12.05 -20.38
CA ALA A 58 -17.60 -12.32 -19.68
C ALA A 58 -17.19 -11.15 -18.78
N THR A 59 -17.29 -9.89 -19.26
CA THR A 59 -17.00 -8.72 -18.41
C THR A 59 -17.95 -8.58 -17.23
N ALA A 60 -19.24 -8.86 -17.44
CA ALA A 60 -20.26 -8.83 -16.39
C ALA A 60 -19.99 -9.90 -15.33
N VAL A 61 -19.64 -11.12 -15.74
CA VAL A 61 -19.27 -12.21 -14.80
C VAL A 61 -18.04 -11.81 -13.98
N LEU A 62 -16.98 -11.28 -14.60
CA LEU A 62 -15.80 -10.82 -13.86
C LEU A 62 -16.12 -9.68 -12.89
N ALA A 63 -17.00 -8.75 -13.29
CA ALA A 63 -17.45 -7.65 -12.44
C ALA A 63 -18.27 -8.15 -11.24
N LEU A 64 -19.18 -9.10 -11.45
CA LEU A 64 -19.97 -9.72 -10.39
C LEU A 64 -19.10 -10.54 -9.43
N VAL A 65 -18.11 -11.28 -9.93
CA VAL A 65 -17.12 -11.97 -9.10
C VAL A 65 -16.34 -10.97 -8.25
N LEU A 66 -15.86 -9.87 -8.85
CA LEU A 66 -15.15 -8.82 -8.10
C LEU A 66 -16.03 -8.18 -7.03
N LEU A 67 -17.30 -7.91 -7.35
CA LEU A 67 -18.28 -7.37 -6.41
C LEU A 67 -18.55 -8.35 -5.25
N GLY A 68 -18.78 -9.63 -5.55
CA GLY A 68 -19.00 -10.66 -4.54
C GLY A 68 -17.81 -10.81 -3.58
N LEU A 69 -16.58 -10.84 -4.12
CA LEU A 69 -15.36 -10.88 -3.30
C LEU A 69 -15.21 -9.62 -2.44
N THR A 70 -15.55 -8.45 -2.97
CA THR A 70 -15.52 -7.19 -2.23
C THR A 70 -16.52 -7.18 -1.08
N MET A 71 -17.74 -7.69 -1.31
CA MET A 71 -18.78 -7.82 -0.29
C MET A 71 -18.42 -8.84 0.80
N LEU A 72 -17.69 -9.90 0.43
CA LEU A 72 -17.13 -10.88 1.37
C LEU A 72 -15.92 -10.36 2.15
N GLY A 73 -15.48 -9.11 1.91
CA GLY A 73 -14.29 -8.55 2.54
C GLY A 73 -13.01 -9.30 2.12
N GLN A 74 -12.97 -9.85 0.92
CA GLN A 74 -11.82 -10.55 0.37
C GLN A 74 -11.00 -9.64 -0.55
N SER A 75 -9.69 -9.88 -0.61
CA SER A 75 -8.81 -9.15 -1.52
C SER A 75 -9.13 -9.47 -2.98
N SER A 76 -9.01 -8.48 -3.85
CA SER A 76 -9.26 -8.64 -5.27
C SER A 76 -8.17 -9.49 -5.95
N PRO A 77 -8.52 -10.61 -6.61
CA PRO A 77 -7.55 -11.41 -7.36
C PRO A 77 -7.01 -10.60 -8.53
N ARG A 78 -5.68 -10.59 -8.70
CA ARG A 78 -5.03 -9.83 -9.79
C ARG A 78 -5.49 -10.32 -11.17
N ILE A 79 -5.81 -11.60 -11.30
CA ILE A 79 -6.28 -12.21 -12.56
C ILE A 79 -7.66 -11.65 -12.97
N VAL A 80 -8.58 -11.45 -12.01
CA VAL A 80 -9.91 -10.90 -12.27
C VAL A 80 -9.80 -9.44 -12.70
N ARG A 81 -8.93 -8.66 -12.04
CA ARG A 81 -8.67 -7.27 -12.45
C ARG A 81 -8.03 -7.18 -13.83
N LEU A 82 -7.07 -8.05 -14.14
CA LEU A 82 -6.48 -8.13 -15.48
C LEU A 82 -7.53 -8.46 -16.54
N GLY A 83 -8.43 -9.41 -16.27
CA GLY A 83 -9.53 -9.75 -17.18
C GLY A 83 -10.47 -8.57 -17.45
N LEU A 84 -10.82 -7.81 -16.41
CA LEU A 84 -11.67 -6.59 -16.52
C LEU A 84 -11.05 -5.49 -17.38
N TRP A 85 -9.72 -5.47 -17.53
CA TRP A 85 -9.02 -4.55 -18.43
C TRP A 85 -8.73 -5.16 -19.81
N ALA A 86 -8.43 -6.45 -19.86
CA ALA A 86 -8.05 -7.14 -21.09
C ALA A 86 -9.24 -7.30 -22.05
N LEU A 87 -10.43 -7.63 -21.55
CA LEU A 87 -11.62 -7.82 -22.39
C LEU A 87 -12.02 -6.52 -23.12
N PRO A 88 -12.14 -5.36 -22.45
CA PRO A 88 -12.47 -4.12 -23.14
C PRO A 88 -11.32 -3.61 -24.01
N ALA A 89 -10.05 -3.85 -23.65
CA ALA A 89 -8.93 -3.52 -24.53
C ALA A 89 -8.97 -4.33 -25.83
N ALA A 90 -9.33 -5.61 -25.77
CA ALA A 90 -9.55 -6.44 -26.96
C ALA A 90 -10.75 -5.93 -27.78
N ALA A 91 -11.85 -5.54 -27.13
CA ALA A 91 -12.99 -4.93 -27.80
C ALA A 91 -12.62 -3.60 -28.49
N SER A 92 -11.84 -2.74 -27.83
CA SER A 92 -11.32 -1.50 -28.40
C SER A 92 -10.43 -1.75 -29.61
N ALA A 93 -9.57 -2.77 -29.57
CA ALA A 93 -8.74 -3.14 -30.71
C ALA A 93 -9.60 -3.63 -31.89
N MET A 94 -10.58 -4.50 -31.65
CA MET A 94 -11.50 -4.96 -32.70
C MET A 94 -12.32 -3.81 -33.28
N ALA A 95 -12.83 -2.91 -32.43
CA ALA A 95 -13.62 -1.76 -32.85
C ALA A 95 -12.79 -0.76 -33.67
N ALA A 96 -11.50 -0.58 -33.32
CA ALA A 96 -10.58 0.23 -34.11
C ALA A 96 -10.32 -0.39 -35.50
N MET A 97 -10.19 -1.71 -35.60
CA MET A 97 -9.97 -2.40 -36.88
C MET A 97 -11.20 -2.44 -37.78
N ALA A 98 -12.39 -2.26 -37.21
CA ALA A 98 -13.65 -2.26 -37.95
C ALA A 98 -14.06 -0.87 -38.47
N ALA A 99 -13.31 0.18 -38.14
CA ALA A 99 -13.64 1.55 -38.53
C ALA A 99 -13.11 1.90 -39.93
N ASP A 100 -13.92 2.62 -40.71
CA ASP A 100 -13.61 2.96 -42.10
C ASP A 100 -12.77 4.25 -42.22
N ASP A 101 -12.78 5.12 -41.20
CA ASP A 101 -12.06 6.39 -41.20
C ASP A 101 -11.30 6.66 -39.88
N PRO A 102 -10.26 7.52 -39.90
CA PRO A 102 -9.45 7.81 -38.70
C PRO A 102 -10.24 8.44 -37.55
N GLY A 103 -11.30 9.21 -37.84
CA GLY A 103 -12.14 9.85 -36.83
C GLY A 103 -13.02 8.83 -36.11
N THR A 104 -13.70 7.97 -36.85
CA THR A 104 -14.50 6.87 -36.29
C THR A 104 -13.65 5.84 -35.58
N THR A 105 -12.43 5.58 -36.07
CA THR A 105 -11.45 4.69 -35.41
C THR A 105 -11.18 5.14 -33.97
N VAL A 106 -10.90 6.42 -33.75
CA VAL A 106 -10.61 6.96 -32.42
C VAL A 106 -11.83 6.85 -31.51
N ILE A 107 -13.01 7.21 -32.02
CA ILE A 107 -14.26 7.13 -31.24
C ILE A 107 -14.52 5.68 -30.83
N TYR A 108 -14.49 4.74 -31.77
CA TYR A 108 -14.76 3.32 -31.54
C TYR A 108 -13.73 2.66 -30.63
N ALA A 109 -12.46 3.06 -30.70
CA ALA A 109 -11.41 2.56 -29.81
C ALA A 109 -11.59 3.07 -28.37
N ILE A 110 -12.02 4.31 -28.18
CA ILE A 110 -12.14 4.92 -26.84
C ILE A 110 -13.40 4.45 -26.12
N THR A 111 -14.51 4.22 -26.82
CA THR A 111 -15.80 3.90 -26.20
C THR A 111 -15.73 2.72 -25.21
N PRO A 112 -15.13 1.56 -25.53
CA PRO A 112 -15.02 0.47 -24.57
C PRO A 112 -14.12 0.80 -23.36
N MET A 113 -13.04 1.58 -23.58
CA MET A 113 -12.13 2.01 -22.51
C MET A 113 -12.77 3.02 -21.55
N GLY A 114 -13.63 3.89 -22.06
CA GLY A 114 -14.40 4.84 -21.23
C GLY A 114 -15.24 4.12 -20.18
N MET A 115 -15.86 2.99 -20.56
CA MET A 115 -16.63 2.17 -19.63
C MET A 115 -15.76 1.50 -18.56
N CYS A 116 -14.51 1.13 -18.87
CA CYS A 116 -13.57 0.59 -17.88
C CYS A 116 -13.22 1.58 -16.78
N VAL A 117 -12.99 2.84 -17.15
CA VAL A 117 -12.65 3.90 -16.19
C VAL A 117 -13.81 4.10 -15.22
N SER A 118 -15.05 4.14 -15.74
CA SER A 118 -16.26 4.20 -14.91
C SER A 118 -16.40 2.98 -14.00
N ALA A 119 -16.13 1.77 -14.51
CA ALA A 119 -16.17 0.53 -13.74
C ALA A 119 -15.12 0.49 -12.62
N GLU A 120 -13.91 1.00 -12.86
CA GLU A 120 -12.87 1.12 -11.83
C GLU A 120 -13.28 2.13 -10.74
N GLY A 121 -13.95 3.23 -11.12
CA GLY A 121 -14.55 4.18 -10.19
C GLY A 121 -15.62 3.52 -9.29
N ILE A 122 -16.49 2.69 -9.87
CA ILE A 122 -17.47 1.91 -9.13
C ILE A 122 -16.81 0.88 -8.21
N ALA A 123 -15.81 0.15 -8.70
CA ALA A 123 -15.08 -0.82 -7.88
C ALA A 123 -14.39 -0.15 -6.69
N PHE A 124 -13.84 1.04 -6.89
CA PHE A 124 -13.30 1.86 -5.81
C PHE A 124 -14.37 2.26 -4.78
N LEU A 125 -15.53 2.70 -5.24
CA LEU A 125 -16.64 3.09 -4.37
C LEU A 125 -17.21 1.91 -3.58
N ALA A 126 -17.43 0.77 -4.25
CA ALA A 126 -17.86 -0.48 -3.62
C ALA A 126 -16.87 -0.95 -2.55
N ARG A 127 -15.56 -0.89 -2.84
CA ARG A 127 -14.51 -1.15 -1.85
C ARG A 127 -14.60 -0.19 -0.68
N ARG A 128 -14.84 1.10 -0.91
CA ARG A 128 -14.90 2.09 0.17
C ARG A 128 -16.13 1.91 1.06
N ILE A 129 -17.27 1.52 0.48
CA ILE A 129 -18.45 1.12 1.23
C ILE A 129 -18.15 -0.11 2.08
N ALA A 130 -17.55 -1.16 1.50
CA ALA A 130 -17.20 -2.37 2.23
C ALA A 130 -16.25 -2.08 3.40
N VAL A 131 -15.26 -1.21 3.21
CA VAL A 131 -14.38 -0.75 4.30
C VAL A 131 -15.16 0.03 5.37
N HIS A 132 -16.10 0.89 4.96
CA HIS A 132 -16.90 1.67 5.90
C HIS A 132 -17.82 0.79 6.76
N THR A 133 -18.45 -0.23 6.17
CA THR A 133 -19.42 -1.09 6.85
C THR A 133 -18.74 -2.17 7.69
N SER A 134 -17.64 -2.75 7.19
CA SER A 134 -16.91 -3.82 7.88
C SER A 134 -15.79 -3.33 8.80
N GLY A 135 -15.32 -2.09 8.64
CA GLY A 135 -14.15 -1.55 9.34
C GLY A 135 -12.81 -2.13 8.85
N ARG A 136 -12.82 -3.06 7.88
CA ARG A 136 -11.63 -3.77 7.41
C ARG A 136 -11.32 -3.45 5.96
N ASP A 137 -10.04 -3.23 5.66
CA ASP A 137 -9.55 -3.06 4.29
C ASP A 137 -8.77 -4.30 3.85
N ALA A 138 -9.46 -5.28 3.29
CA ALA A 138 -8.88 -6.55 2.85
C ALA A 138 -7.68 -6.41 1.90
N GLU A 139 -7.70 -5.41 1.01
CA GLU A 139 -6.59 -5.16 0.08
C GLU A 139 -5.44 -4.40 0.76
N GLY A 140 -5.76 -3.57 1.75
CA GLY A 140 -4.78 -2.96 2.66
C GLY A 140 -4.06 -4.04 3.49
N GLU A 141 -4.83 -4.89 4.16
CA GLU A 141 -4.35 -6.01 4.99
C GLU A 141 -3.47 -6.97 4.17
N ARG A 142 -3.91 -7.39 2.98
CA ARG A 142 -3.10 -8.22 2.08
C ARG A 142 -1.75 -7.58 1.74
N ARG A 143 -1.73 -6.28 1.40
CA ARG A 143 -0.49 -5.57 1.07
C ARG A 143 0.43 -5.43 2.27
N ALA A 144 -0.12 -5.18 3.46
CA ALA A 144 0.63 -5.13 4.70
C ALA A 144 1.27 -6.51 4.99
N VAL A 145 0.50 -7.59 4.89
CA VAL A 145 0.99 -8.97 5.06
C VAL A 145 2.10 -9.30 4.06
N GLU A 146 1.94 -8.97 2.77
CA GLU A 146 2.97 -9.18 1.74
C GLU A 146 4.27 -8.42 2.07
N VAL A 147 4.18 -7.19 2.58
CA VAL A 147 5.35 -6.41 3.00
C VAL A 147 6.03 -7.04 4.22
N VAL A 148 5.26 -7.45 5.23
CA VAL A 148 5.80 -8.07 6.46
C VAL A 148 6.45 -9.42 6.15
N GLN A 149 5.83 -10.27 5.33
CA GLN A 149 6.40 -11.55 4.91
C GLN A 149 7.73 -11.35 4.15
N ARG A 150 7.77 -10.42 3.19
CA ARG A 150 9.01 -10.09 2.47
C ARG A 150 10.08 -9.50 3.40
N LEU A 151 9.68 -8.69 4.37
CA LEU A 151 10.59 -8.14 5.36
C LEU A 151 11.21 -9.26 6.20
N ALA A 152 10.40 -10.18 6.71
CA ALA A 152 10.85 -11.34 7.46
C ALA A 152 11.82 -12.20 6.64
N TYR A 153 11.49 -12.50 5.38
CA TYR A 153 12.37 -13.22 4.47
C TYR A 153 13.73 -12.50 4.29
N HIS A 154 13.73 -11.19 4.02
CA HIS A 154 14.97 -10.45 3.84
C HIS A 154 15.77 -10.28 5.13
N ARG A 155 15.13 -10.22 6.29
CA ARG A 155 15.80 -10.23 7.61
C ARG A 155 16.46 -11.57 7.89
N ALA A 156 15.74 -12.68 7.70
CA ALA A 156 16.29 -14.03 7.84
C ALA A 156 17.47 -14.26 6.88
N ARG A 157 17.32 -13.85 5.62
CA ARG A 157 18.39 -13.92 4.63
C ARG A 157 19.57 -13.01 4.96
N ALA A 158 19.34 -11.83 5.55
CA ALA A 158 20.42 -10.94 5.97
C ALA A 158 21.26 -11.56 7.10
N ALA A 159 20.64 -12.31 8.01
CA ALA A 159 21.33 -12.98 9.12
C ALA A 159 22.06 -14.26 8.66
N ASN A 160 21.38 -15.11 7.90
CA ASN A 160 21.77 -16.52 7.76
C ASN A 160 22.39 -16.89 6.40
N HIS A 161 22.41 -15.98 5.41
CA HIS A 161 22.90 -16.34 4.08
C HIS A 161 24.44 -16.42 4.04
N PRO A 162 25.03 -17.46 3.41
CA PRO A 162 26.48 -17.64 3.37
C PRO A 162 27.22 -16.49 2.65
N ASP A 163 26.68 -16.02 1.52
CA ASP A 163 27.29 -14.90 0.80
C ASP A 163 27.11 -13.54 1.48
N ALA A 164 28.22 -12.88 1.84
CA ALA A 164 28.21 -11.54 2.44
C ALA A 164 27.57 -10.47 1.55
N LYS A 165 27.72 -10.59 0.22
CA LYS A 165 27.07 -9.68 -0.75
C LYS A 165 25.54 -9.82 -0.69
N MET A 166 25.03 -11.03 -0.54
CA MET A 166 23.59 -11.28 -0.45
C MET A 166 23.02 -10.85 0.89
N ARG A 167 23.78 -10.99 1.98
CA ARG A 167 23.43 -10.43 3.29
C ARG A 167 23.25 -8.91 3.21
N LYS A 168 24.25 -8.19 2.67
CA LYS A 168 24.19 -6.72 2.51
C LYS A 168 23.07 -6.26 1.58
N ARG A 169 22.79 -7.00 0.50
CA ARG A 169 21.64 -6.71 -0.38
C ARG A 169 20.31 -6.90 0.33
N SER A 170 20.17 -7.98 1.10
CA SER A 170 18.94 -8.29 1.84
C SER A 170 18.72 -7.30 2.98
N ASP A 171 19.78 -6.88 3.67
CA ASP A 171 19.71 -5.84 4.69
C ASP A 171 19.17 -4.51 4.11
N ARG A 172 19.75 -4.03 3.01
CA ARG A 172 19.22 -2.83 2.30
C ARG A 172 17.78 -3.01 1.84
N ALA A 173 17.41 -4.19 1.36
CA ALA A 173 16.04 -4.48 0.96
C ALA A 173 15.09 -4.45 2.17
N SER A 174 15.53 -4.97 3.32
CA SER A 174 14.79 -4.96 4.57
C SER A 174 14.51 -3.53 5.04
N TRP A 175 15.50 -2.63 4.96
CA TRP A 175 15.32 -1.20 5.27
C TRP A 175 14.31 -0.51 4.35
N ARG A 176 14.33 -0.84 3.05
CA ARG A 176 13.35 -0.30 2.10
C ARG A 176 11.93 -0.80 2.37
N LEU A 177 11.79 -2.05 2.81
CA LEU A 177 10.50 -2.65 3.17
C LEU A 177 9.99 -2.12 4.51
N ALA A 178 10.87 -1.93 5.51
CA ALA A 178 10.55 -1.35 6.80
C ALA A 178 9.90 0.03 6.67
N ARG A 179 10.38 0.88 5.74
CA ARG A 179 9.75 2.18 5.43
C ARG A 179 8.32 2.09 4.90
N LYS A 180 7.88 0.91 4.45
CA LYS A 180 6.52 0.66 3.94
C LYS A 180 5.63 -0.05 4.97
N VAL A 181 6.18 -0.53 6.08
CA VAL A 181 5.38 -1.16 7.13
C VAL A 181 4.46 -0.10 7.73
N GLY A 182 3.17 -0.42 7.82
CA GLY A 182 2.14 0.50 8.33
C GLY A 182 1.74 1.64 7.40
N SER A 183 2.32 1.75 6.19
CA SER A 183 1.93 2.82 5.26
C SER A 183 0.49 2.61 4.76
N GLY A 184 -0.41 3.55 5.05
CA GLY A 184 -1.81 3.48 4.63
C GLY A 184 -2.70 2.59 5.49
N ASP A 185 -2.19 2.10 6.63
CA ASP A 185 -2.97 1.34 7.60
C ASP A 185 -3.48 2.29 8.71
N ALA A 186 -4.69 2.82 8.51
CA ALA A 186 -5.30 3.72 9.47
C ALA A 186 -5.62 3.04 10.81
N ALA A 187 -5.95 1.74 10.79
CA ALA A 187 -6.25 0.97 11.99
C ALA A 187 -4.99 0.74 12.84
N LEU A 188 -3.86 0.46 12.19
CA LEU A 188 -2.58 0.39 12.90
C LEU A 188 -2.20 1.76 13.49
N GLY A 189 -2.43 2.85 12.77
CA GLY A 189 -2.20 4.21 13.28
C GLY A 189 -2.98 4.50 14.55
N SER A 190 -4.29 4.20 14.58
CA SER A 190 -5.10 4.35 15.79
C SER A 190 -4.64 3.42 16.91
N ALA A 191 -4.35 2.15 16.60
CA ALA A 191 -3.90 1.19 17.60
C ALA A 191 -2.55 1.58 18.24
N LEU A 192 -1.62 2.13 17.46
CA LEU A 192 -0.34 2.63 17.99
C LEU A 192 -0.54 3.82 18.93
N LEU A 193 -1.46 4.73 18.59
CA LEU A 193 -1.82 5.85 19.46
C LEU A 193 -2.50 5.36 20.75
N ASP A 194 -3.36 4.34 20.66
CA ASP A 194 -4.00 3.73 21.84
C ASP A 194 -2.95 3.08 22.75
N VAL A 195 -2.00 2.31 22.20
CA VAL A 195 -0.88 1.73 22.95
C VAL A 195 -0.01 2.82 23.57
N GLN A 196 0.29 3.89 22.83
CA GLN A 196 1.05 5.01 23.36
C GLN A 196 0.31 5.69 24.51
N ARG A 197 -0.99 5.97 24.34
CA ARG A 197 -1.83 6.57 25.39
C ARG A 197 -1.86 5.68 26.62
N GLN A 198 -2.04 4.38 26.47
CA GLN A 198 -2.03 3.43 27.58
C GLN A 198 -0.69 3.44 28.31
N ARG A 199 0.44 3.43 27.58
CA ARG A 199 1.77 3.49 28.20
C ARG A 199 2.00 4.81 28.94
N VAL A 200 1.53 5.92 28.39
CA VAL A 200 1.59 7.24 29.05
C VAL A 200 0.73 7.25 30.31
N THR A 201 -0.49 6.71 30.27
CA THR A 201 -1.37 6.61 31.43
C THR A 201 -0.76 5.75 32.54
N VAL A 202 -0.25 4.57 32.21
CA VAL A 202 0.43 3.69 33.18
C VAL A 202 1.67 4.35 33.77
N GLY A 203 2.47 5.05 32.94
CA GLY A 203 3.63 5.79 33.43
C GLY A 203 3.26 6.97 34.34
N ALA A 204 2.18 7.68 34.03
CA ALA A 204 1.67 8.78 34.83
C ALA A 204 1.11 8.30 36.18
N ASP A 205 0.36 7.19 36.17
CA ASP A 205 -0.17 6.57 37.39
C ASP A 205 0.95 6.12 38.34
N ALA A 206 1.98 5.46 37.81
CA ALA A 206 3.17 5.09 38.59
C ALA A 206 3.91 6.32 39.16
N ALA A 207 4.01 7.41 38.40
CA ALA A 207 4.63 8.65 38.88
C ALA A 207 3.80 9.33 39.99
N LEU A 208 2.47 9.34 39.87
CA LEU A 208 1.57 9.86 40.89
C LEU A 208 1.64 9.00 42.17
N GLY A 209 1.64 7.67 42.05
CA GLY A 209 1.80 6.77 43.18
C GLY A 209 3.11 7.04 43.94
N ALA A 210 4.21 7.24 43.21
CA ALA A 210 5.50 7.61 43.80
C ALA A 210 5.48 8.99 44.49
N MET A 211 4.84 9.99 43.89
CA MET A 211 4.73 11.33 44.49
C MET A 211 3.90 11.34 45.77
N PHE A 212 2.79 10.60 45.80
CA PHE A 212 1.89 10.56 46.95
C PHE A 212 2.24 9.50 47.99
N HIS A 213 3.39 8.81 47.85
CA HIS A 213 3.76 7.67 48.70
C HIS A 213 2.63 6.64 48.84
N LEU A 214 1.82 6.50 47.79
CA LEU A 214 0.80 5.45 47.74
C LEU A 214 1.53 4.15 47.49
N ILE A 215 1.59 3.29 48.50
CA ILE A 215 2.13 1.93 48.38
C ILE A 215 1.32 1.23 47.26
N PRO A 216 1.96 0.52 46.30
CA PRO A 216 1.28 -0.08 45.15
C PRO A 216 0.20 -1.13 45.46
N ASP A 217 -0.02 -1.47 46.74
CA ASP A 217 -1.02 -2.43 47.20
C ASP A 217 -2.36 -1.79 47.65
N ALA A 218 -2.51 -0.47 47.55
CA ALA A 218 -3.69 0.24 48.07
C ALA A 218 -4.75 0.66 47.02
N LEU A 219 -4.80 0.00 45.87
CA LEU A 219 -5.92 0.17 44.92
C LEU A 219 -6.62 -1.18 44.67
N PRO A 220 -7.92 -1.31 44.97
CA PRO A 220 -8.66 -2.51 44.57
C PRO A 220 -8.71 -2.58 43.05
N ALA A 221 -8.45 -3.77 42.50
CA ALA A 221 -8.68 -4.05 41.09
C ALA A 221 -10.13 -3.68 40.71
N PRO A 222 -10.38 -3.02 39.57
CA PRO A 222 -11.73 -2.68 39.15
C PRO A 222 -12.43 -3.96 38.68
N GLY A 223 -13.16 -4.63 39.58
CA GLY A 223 -13.92 -5.83 39.24
C GLY A 223 -14.38 -6.74 40.37
N ALA A 224 -14.30 -6.36 41.65
CA ALA A 224 -14.88 -7.15 42.73
C ALA A 224 -16.20 -6.51 43.20
N ASN A 225 -17.27 -7.29 43.03
CA ASN A 225 -18.67 -6.91 43.21
C ASN A 225 -18.98 -6.26 44.56
N ALA A 226 -19.76 -5.19 44.49
CA ALA A 226 -20.48 -4.61 45.62
C ALA A 226 -21.80 -5.37 45.79
N GLU A 227 -21.83 -6.29 46.74
CA GLU A 227 -23.03 -6.81 47.40
C GLU A 227 -22.54 -7.64 48.59
N GLU A 228 -22.52 -7.06 49.79
CA GLU A 228 -23.06 -7.68 51.01
C GLU A 228 -23.00 -6.68 52.19
N SER A 229 -24.07 -6.72 52.98
CA SER A 229 -24.50 -5.76 53.98
C SER A 229 -23.68 -5.74 55.29
N THR A 230 -23.82 -4.59 55.96
CA THR A 230 -23.69 -4.33 57.41
C THR A 230 -23.83 -5.53 58.36
N GLU A 231 -22.88 -5.73 59.29
CA GLU A 231 -23.10 -5.69 60.76
C GLU A 231 -21.81 -5.95 61.58
N THR A 232 -21.47 -4.95 62.40
CA THR A 232 -21.23 -4.99 63.86
C THR A 232 -20.23 -5.97 64.53
N MET A 233 -19.23 -5.36 65.18
CA MET A 233 -18.57 -5.72 66.46
C MET A 233 -17.78 -7.04 66.63
N ARG A 234 -16.49 -6.90 67.04
CA ARG A 234 -15.95 -7.27 68.39
C ARG A 234 -14.55 -7.92 68.35
N ILE A 235 -13.57 -7.16 68.85
CA ILE A 235 -12.37 -7.50 69.68
C ILE A 235 -11.86 -8.97 69.70
N ARG A 236 -10.58 -9.19 69.35
CA ARG A 236 -9.46 -9.70 70.22
C ARG A 236 -8.28 -10.32 69.43
N SER A 237 -7.09 -9.78 69.69
CA SER A 237 -5.83 -10.43 70.14
C SER A 237 -5.26 -11.70 69.48
N THR A 238 -3.92 -11.64 69.36
CA THR A 238 -2.86 -12.67 69.56
C THR A 238 -2.12 -13.27 68.35
N ALA A 239 -0.82 -13.46 68.60
CA ALA A 239 0.30 -13.83 67.74
C ALA A 239 0.22 -15.21 67.07
N ASP A 240 0.88 -15.37 65.91
CA ASP A 240 2.14 -16.13 65.77
C ASP A 240 2.61 -16.23 64.30
N LEU A 241 3.94 -16.23 64.12
CA LEU A 241 4.71 -16.51 62.88
C LEU A 241 4.40 -17.92 62.31
N PRO A 242 4.68 -18.27 61.03
CA PRO A 242 6.01 -18.16 60.41
C PRO A 242 6.07 -17.80 58.92
N GLU A 243 7.30 -17.51 58.47
CA GLU A 243 7.72 -17.32 57.08
C GLU A 243 7.12 -18.37 56.11
N SER A 244 6.52 -17.90 55.01
CA SER A 244 6.18 -18.75 53.87
C SER A 244 7.13 -18.48 52.70
N THR A 245 8.05 -19.43 52.55
CA THR A 245 8.75 -19.83 51.33
C THR A 245 7.95 -19.55 50.05
N SER A 246 8.58 -18.91 49.06
CA SER A 246 8.00 -18.77 47.72
C SER A 246 7.68 -20.14 47.12
N ALA A 247 6.40 -20.36 46.82
CA ALA A 247 5.97 -21.50 46.01
C ALA A 247 6.60 -21.41 44.61
N ALA A 248 7.17 -22.53 44.15
CA ALA A 248 7.69 -22.67 42.80
C ALA A 248 6.57 -22.43 41.78
N ILE A 249 6.77 -21.46 40.89
CA ILE A 249 5.88 -21.22 39.75
C ILE A 249 6.06 -22.40 38.80
N THR A 250 5.14 -23.36 38.84
CA THR A 250 4.98 -24.35 37.78
C THR A 250 4.56 -23.62 36.52
N ALA A 251 5.52 -23.35 35.62
CA ALA A 251 5.20 -22.90 34.28
C ALA A 251 4.38 -24.02 33.61
N ASN A 252 3.09 -23.77 33.35
CA ASN A 252 2.30 -24.55 32.40
C ASN A 252 2.59 -23.96 31.01
N PRO A 253 3.52 -24.51 30.20
CA PRO A 253 3.63 -24.11 28.82
C PRO A 253 2.34 -24.52 28.10
N ILE A 254 1.67 -23.55 27.47
CA ILE A 254 0.61 -23.84 26.50
C ILE A 254 1.29 -24.57 25.33
N VAL A 255 1.12 -25.89 25.29
CA VAL A 255 1.58 -26.74 24.20
C VAL A 255 0.75 -26.41 22.96
N LEU A 256 1.41 -25.82 21.95
CA LEU A 256 0.85 -25.72 20.60
C LEU A 256 0.64 -27.15 20.06
N PRO A 257 -0.55 -27.48 19.50
CA PRO A 257 -0.76 -28.80 18.92
C PRO A 257 0.16 -29.00 17.71
N SER A 258 0.85 -30.15 17.69
CA SER A 258 1.63 -30.61 16.55
C SER A 258 0.74 -30.70 15.30
N PRO A 259 1.22 -30.28 14.11
CA PRO A 259 0.45 -30.38 12.88
C PRO A 259 0.08 -31.83 12.58
N VAL A 260 -1.21 -32.13 12.64
CA VAL A 260 -1.78 -33.39 12.18
C VAL A 260 -1.69 -33.42 10.65
N ALA A 261 -0.99 -34.43 10.12
CA ALA A 261 -0.98 -34.71 8.69
C ALA A 261 -2.38 -35.17 8.27
N VAL A 262 -3.15 -34.28 7.65
CA VAL A 262 -4.45 -34.62 7.08
C VAL A 262 -4.21 -35.41 5.81
N GLY A 263 -4.47 -36.72 5.88
CA GLY A 263 -4.35 -37.64 4.76
C GLY A 263 -5.30 -37.30 3.63
N PHE A 264 -4.75 -36.88 2.49
CA PHE A 264 -5.42 -36.97 1.20
C PHE A 264 -4.98 -38.28 0.54
N LEU A 265 -5.70 -39.35 0.87
CA LEU A 265 -5.71 -40.57 0.06
C LEU A 265 -6.40 -40.24 -1.27
N LYS A 266 -5.61 -40.08 -2.34
CA LYS A 266 -6.07 -40.32 -3.71
C LYS A 266 -5.42 -41.60 -4.21
N SER A 267 -6.27 -42.62 -4.27
CA SER A 267 -6.29 -43.76 -5.19
C SER A 267 -4.95 -44.25 -5.75
N THR A 268 -4.55 -45.40 -5.25
CA THR A 268 -3.69 -46.36 -5.92
C THR A 268 -4.14 -46.59 -7.37
N VAL A 269 -3.30 -46.22 -8.33
CA VAL A 269 -3.29 -46.83 -9.66
C VAL A 269 -2.07 -47.74 -9.72
N GLU A 270 -2.37 -48.97 -10.10
CA GLU A 270 -1.50 -50.13 -10.22
C GLU A 270 -0.24 -49.85 -11.04
N ALA A 271 0.90 -50.30 -10.54
CA ALA A 271 2.19 -50.17 -11.20
C ALA A 271 2.23 -51.02 -12.47
N LYS A 272 2.04 -50.37 -13.64
CA LYS A 272 2.32 -50.99 -14.93
C LYS A 272 3.76 -50.66 -15.35
N HIS A 273 4.55 -51.72 -15.48
CA HIS A 273 5.94 -51.71 -15.92
C HIS A 273 6.08 -51.06 -17.31
N VAL A 274 6.97 -50.06 -17.41
CA VAL A 274 7.33 -49.38 -18.66
C VAL A 274 8.41 -50.22 -19.36
N PRO A 275 8.31 -50.52 -20.67
CA PRO A 275 9.41 -51.08 -21.42
C PRO A 275 10.50 -50.02 -21.64
N ALA A 276 11.76 -50.40 -21.42
CA ALA A 276 12.92 -49.54 -21.59
C ALA A 276 13.04 -49.07 -23.05
N ILE A 277 13.00 -47.75 -23.26
CA ILE A 277 13.30 -47.13 -24.53
C ILE A 277 14.78 -46.73 -24.51
N GLU A 278 15.50 -47.26 -25.50
CA GLU A 278 16.89 -47.04 -25.85
C GLU A 278 17.27 -45.55 -25.89
N SER A 279 18.42 -45.21 -25.31
CA SER A 279 18.98 -43.86 -25.31
C SER A 279 19.49 -43.48 -26.70
N VAL A 280 18.82 -42.54 -27.36
CA VAL A 280 19.30 -41.90 -28.59
C VAL A 280 20.34 -40.83 -28.24
N PRO A 281 21.48 -40.73 -28.97
CA PRO A 281 22.57 -39.82 -28.63
C PRO A 281 22.19 -38.34 -28.79
N VAL A 282 22.52 -37.56 -27.76
CA VAL A 282 22.34 -36.11 -27.69
C VAL A 282 23.23 -35.42 -28.72
N ARG A 283 22.63 -34.72 -29.69
CA ARG A 283 23.35 -33.75 -30.53
C ARG A 283 23.61 -32.46 -29.73
N PRO A 284 24.79 -31.82 -29.86
CA PRO A 284 25.08 -30.57 -29.16
C PRO A 284 24.16 -29.45 -29.63
N ILE A 285 23.51 -28.78 -28.69
CA ILE A 285 22.68 -27.60 -28.96
C ILE A 285 23.62 -26.43 -29.32
N GLU A 286 23.50 -25.92 -30.53
CA GLU A 286 24.14 -24.69 -30.97
C GLU A 286 23.79 -23.52 -30.04
N LYS A 287 24.81 -22.76 -29.63
CA LYS A 287 24.66 -21.54 -28.82
C LYS A 287 23.94 -20.48 -29.63
N ARG A 288 22.61 -20.40 -29.46
CA ARG A 288 21.81 -19.30 -29.97
C ARG A 288 22.06 -18.05 -29.14
N THR A 289 22.54 -17.01 -29.80
CA THR A 289 22.76 -15.65 -29.30
C THR A 289 21.50 -15.09 -28.62
N ALA A 290 21.67 -14.64 -27.38
CA ALA A 290 20.64 -13.96 -26.60
C ALA A 290 20.27 -12.62 -27.26
N PRO A 291 18.96 -12.30 -27.41
CA PRO A 291 18.57 -10.94 -27.76
C PRO A 291 18.90 -10.00 -26.61
N ALA A 292 19.44 -8.84 -26.98
CA ALA A 292 19.91 -7.80 -26.08
C ALA A 292 18.87 -7.44 -25.01
N GLU A 293 19.39 -7.25 -23.80
CA GLU A 293 18.70 -6.73 -22.61
C GLU A 293 17.87 -5.49 -22.98
N SER A 294 16.55 -5.65 -23.01
CA SER A 294 15.62 -4.53 -23.03
C SER A 294 15.81 -3.72 -21.75
N THR A 295 16.56 -2.62 -21.85
CA THR A 295 16.73 -1.63 -20.78
C THR A 295 15.38 -1.21 -20.24
N ARG A 296 15.17 -1.40 -18.93
CA ARG A 296 13.96 -0.98 -18.21
C ARG A 296 13.62 0.49 -18.49
N PRO A 297 12.33 0.83 -18.66
CA PRO A 297 11.91 2.23 -18.78
C PRO A 297 12.24 2.98 -17.49
N ARG A 298 13.15 3.94 -17.61
CA ARG A 298 13.59 4.84 -16.54
C ARG A 298 12.49 5.88 -16.31
N ARG A 299 12.19 6.20 -15.05
CA ARG A 299 11.27 7.29 -14.68
C ARG A 299 11.60 8.57 -15.46
N ALA A 300 10.55 9.27 -15.92
CA ALA A 300 10.60 10.55 -16.63
C ALA A 300 11.04 11.72 -15.73
N THR A 301 12.23 11.60 -15.15
CA THR A 301 13.10 12.72 -14.76
C THR A 301 14.51 12.37 -15.23
N GLY A 302 14.63 12.12 -16.53
CA GLY A 302 15.91 11.98 -17.20
C GLY A 302 16.68 13.31 -17.20
N ARG A 303 18.01 13.22 -17.30
CA ARG A 303 18.87 14.38 -17.52
C ARG A 303 18.40 15.08 -18.80
N VAL A 304 18.05 16.36 -18.70
CA VAL A 304 17.64 17.20 -19.84
C VAL A 304 18.68 17.04 -20.96
N PRO A 305 18.27 16.70 -22.19
CA PRO A 305 19.15 16.62 -23.35
C PRO A 305 19.94 17.92 -23.49
N GLU A 306 21.20 17.84 -23.92
CA GLU A 306 22.09 18.99 -24.04
C GLU A 306 21.50 20.09 -24.96
N VAL A 307 20.75 19.66 -25.97
CA VAL A 307 20.01 20.51 -26.92
C VAL A 307 18.83 21.27 -26.28
N ALA A 308 18.27 20.75 -25.18
CA ALA A 308 17.17 21.37 -24.43
C ALA A 308 17.65 22.20 -23.23
N ARG A 309 18.97 22.31 -23.00
CA ARG A 309 19.52 23.28 -22.05
C ARG A 309 19.49 24.65 -22.70
N SER A 310 18.86 25.61 -22.04
CA SER A 310 18.94 27.01 -22.47
C SER A 310 20.40 27.46 -22.45
N GLY A 311 20.88 27.99 -23.59
CA GLY A 311 22.20 28.63 -23.72
C GLY A 311 22.28 29.98 -22.99
N ARG A 312 21.60 30.11 -21.84
CA ARG A 312 21.60 31.34 -21.05
C ARG A 312 23.06 31.62 -20.64
N PRO A 313 23.60 32.80 -20.95
CA PRO A 313 24.96 33.13 -20.56
C PRO A 313 25.08 32.97 -19.05
N LYS A 314 26.10 32.21 -18.62
CA LYS A 314 26.39 32.05 -17.19
C LYS A 314 26.85 33.40 -16.69
N ARG A 315 26.15 33.95 -15.69
CA ARG A 315 26.57 35.17 -14.99
C ARG A 315 28.01 34.97 -14.53
N THR A 316 28.88 35.91 -14.88
CA THR A 316 30.29 35.86 -14.48
C THR A 316 30.42 36.13 -12.98
N ALA A 317 31.56 35.78 -12.38
CA ALA A 317 31.78 36.02 -10.96
C ALA A 317 31.77 37.53 -10.60
N ALA A 318 32.22 38.38 -11.53
CA ALA A 318 32.19 39.84 -11.38
C ALA A 318 30.75 40.38 -11.38
N GLU A 319 29.91 39.95 -12.33
CA GLU A 319 28.49 40.35 -12.38
C GLU A 319 27.73 39.98 -11.10
N LEU A 320 28.03 38.81 -10.52
CA LEU A 320 27.42 38.37 -9.25
C LEU A 320 27.89 39.20 -8.05
N LEU A 321 29.12 39.74 -8.08
CA LEU A 321 29.62 40.64 -7.04
C LEU A 321 28.92 42.00 -7.14
N ASP A 322 28.77 42.54 -8.35
CA ASP A 322 28.09 43.83 -8.55
C ASP A 322 26.60 43.76 -8.19
N GLU A 323 25.90 42.70 -8.59
CA GLU A 323 24.52 42.43 -8.19
C GLU A 323 24.40 42.26 -6.67
N ALA A 324 25.36 41.58 -6.03
CA ALA A 324 25.37 41.42 -4.59
C ALA A 324 25.64 42.75 -3.86
N ARG A 325 26.53 43.62 -4.36
CA ARG A 325 26.76 44.96 -3.81
C ARG A 325 25.48 45.80 -3.87
N ALA A 326 24.79 45.79 -5.01
CA ALA A 326 23.54 46.53 -5.19
C ALA A 326 22.45 46.06 -4.23
N VAL A 327 22.26 44.74 -4.09
CA VAL A 327 21.19 44.16 -3.25
C VAL A 327 21.48 44.28 -1.76
N THR A 328 22.76 44.25 -1.37
CA THR A 328 23.17 44.30 0.04
C THR A 328 23.52 45.69 0.53
N ALA A 329 23.44 46.73 -0.31
CA ALA A 329 23.81 48.11 0.05
C ALA A 329 23.15 48.58 1.36
N ASP A 330 21.85 48.32 1.53
CA ASP A 330 21.08 48.73 2.72
C ASP A 330 21.07 47.69 3.85
N TRP A 331 21.85 46.62 3.74
CA TRP A 331 21.82 45.52 4.71
C TRP A 331 22.76 45.80 5.88
N PRO A 332 22.30 45.65 7.14
CA PRO A 332 23.20 45.63 8.28
C PRO A 332 24.09 44.38 8.23
N ASP A 333 25.32 44.46 8.76
CA ASP A 333 26.31 43.37 8.70
C ASP A 333 25.81 42.04 9.28
N VAL A 334 24.92 42.11 10.27
CA VAL A 334 24.26 40.95 10.89
C VAL A 334 23.42 40.16 9.89
N LYS A 335 22.85 40.83 8.88
CA LYS A 335 22.06 40.20 7.80
C LYS A 335 22.92 39.70 6.64
N LEU A 336 24.21 40.04 6.60
CA LEU A 336 25.16 39.61 5.58
C LEU A 336 25.61 38.14 5.80
N THR A 337 24.66 37.23 5.68
CA THR A 337 24.87 35.78 5.80
C THR A 337 24.91 35.12 4.41
N ALA A 338 25.59 33.97 4.31
CA ALA A 338 25.70 33.25 3.04
C ALA A 338 24.33 32.80 2.52
N GLU A 339 23.39 32.44 3.41
CA GLU A 339 22.04 32.08 3.00
C GLU A 339 21.19 33.29 2.61
N GLY A 340 21.35 34.43 3.27
CA GLY A 340 20.70 35.69 2.86
C GLY A 340 21.10 36.10 1.45
N ILE A 341 22.40 36.11 1.16
CA ILE A 341 22.93 36.43 -0.19
C ILE A 341 22.47 35.40 -1.21
N ARG A 342 22.44 34.11 -0.87
CA ARG A 342 21.99 33.04 -1.77
C ARG A 342 20.55 33.26 -2.22
N LEU A 343 19.67 33.61 -1.28
CA LEU A 343 18.25 33.82 -1.55
C LEU A 343 18.02 35.11 -2.34
N ALA A 344 18.77 36.17 -2.07
CA ALA A 344 18.58 37.46 -2.72
C ALA A 344 19.19 37.53 -4.14
N VAL A 345 20.35 36.91 -4.36
CA VAL A 345 21.07 36.88 -5.66
C VAL A 345 20.78 35.60 -6.46
N HIS A 346 19.97 34.68 -5.91
CA HIS A 346 19.60 33.40 -6.53
C HIS A 346 20.80 32.57 -7.05
N THR A 347 21.89 32.55 -6.28
CA THR A 347 23.12 31.88 -6.67
C THR A 347 23.31 30.52 -5.96
N SER A 348 24.35 29.79 -6.33
CA SER A 348 24.66 28.51 -5.68
C SER A 348 25.21 28.72 -4.25
N PRO A 349 25.06 27.75 -3.33
CA PRO A 349 25.62 27.85 -1.98
C PRO A 349 27.13 28.10 -1.94
N LYS A 350 27.88 27.62 -2.95
CA LYS A 350 29.32 27.84 -3.07
C LYS A 350 29.63 29.31 -3.36
N ASN A 351 28.99 29.86 -4.39
CA ASN A 351 29.19 31.26 -4.78
C ASN A 351 28.74 32.23 -3.68
N ALA A 352 27.62 31.95 -3.01
CA ALA A 352 27.13 32.80 -1.93
C ALA A 352 28.10 32.94 -0.74
N ARG A 353 28.88 31.88 -0.44
CA ARG A 353 29.95 31.96 0.57
C ARG A 353 31.10 32.85 0.10
N THR A 354 31.55 32.69 -1.15
CA THR A 354 32.60 33.54 -1.74
C THR A 354 32.19 35.01 -1.79
N LEU A 355 30.95 35.30 -2.20
CA LEU A 355 30.40 36.67 -2.21
C LEU A 355 30.32 37.26 -0.80
N ARG A 356 29.94 36.47 0.20
CA ARG A 356 29.92 36.92 1.60
C ARG A 356 31.30 37.36 2.08
N GLU A 357 32.32 36.54 1.85
CA GLU A 357 33.68 36.88 2.30
C GLU A 357 34.20 38.13 1.58
N ALA A 358 33.95 38.26 0.28
CA ALA A 358 34.33 39.45 -0.50
C ALA A 358 33.64 40.72 0.03
N LEU A 359 32.32 40.67 0.26
CA LEU A 359 31.56 41.82 0.79
C LEU A 359 31.96 42.18 2.23
N ARG A 360 32.34 41.20 3.06
CA ARG A 360 32.86 41.47 4.41
C ARG A 360 34.25 42.09 4.38
N ALA A 361 35.12 41.62 3.49
CA ALA A 361 36.44 42.21 3.30
C ALA A 361 36.31 43.67 2.84
N GLU A 362 35.45 43.94 1.84
CA GLU A 362 35.20 45.30 1.35
C GLU A 362 34.64 46.23 2.44
N ARG A 363 33.71 45.75 3.27
CA ARG A 363 33.17 46.56 4.39
C ARG A 363 34.17 46.78 5.52
N ALA A 364 35.06 45.82 5.76
CA ALA A 364 36.13 45.98 6.74
C ALA A 364 37.22 46.94 6.26
N GLU A 365 37.46 47.03 4.94
CA GLU A 365 38.36 48.02 4.34
C GLU A 365 37.77 49.43 4.27
N ALA A 366 36.43 49.55 4.25
CA ALA A 366 35.72 50.83 4.21
C ALA A 366 35.41 51.44 5.59
N ALA A 367 35.68 50.72 6.68
CA ALA A 367 35.43 51.12 8.07
C ALA A 367 36.71 51.67 8.73
#